data_AF-A0A3A0ALH6-F1
#
_entry.id   AF-A0A3A0ALH6-F1
#
_cell.length_a   1.000
_cell.length_b   1.000
_cell.length_c   1.000
_cell.angle_alpha   90.00
_cell.angle_beta   90.00
_cell.angle_gamma   90.00
#
_symmetry.space_group_name_H-M   'P 1'
#
loop_
_entity.id
_entity.type
_entity.pdbx_description
1 polymer ?
#
loop_
_entity_poly.entity_id
_entity_poly.type
_entity_poly.pdbx_seq_one_letter_code
_entity_poly.pdbx_strand_id
1 'polypeptide(L)'
;MEVLMPGVAEKPNRSRIKSTSAVDIWYDGRPTLGTLFRGLKTDFSTLLRLEVQLARVETREKLDHAMRPLGRVVGGVSLFYTGIVVLMMSAAVGYALFLPFWLAVLLIGLFVLVVGAMLIQVGRKLMGQTSLLPRRTITSIRADAAMFRRPFAVGASSSVPLAPASAPRSRRPPSTRESQTRDREQSVTKRETTMWQILKETVDGWLEDNASQLAAALSYYTAVSIAPLLVLIVVLVGLVLGGQQAVESRLLAQMRGAIGNEGAQFLEAALESAQQPTLASLAGILSFIALLWGSTNVFAQLQNSLNAIWNVEPKPGRGIWGTIRDRFLSFTMVLGIAFLLLVSLVISSVLVVLIDAGQAWLPGIDWLWQVVNYVASFVVITLVFAAIYKVLPDVEISWRHVWLGAAITAALFMIGQFALNLYLDNAGTTYGAVGSLVIFLLWVYYSAQILFLGAEFTQVYARHYGVGIQPAPNAVRTEPTPAQG
;
A
#
# COMPACT_ATOMS: atom_id res chain seq x y z
N MET A 1 -29.06 52.71 -53.43
CA MET A 1 -28.11 53.50 -52.63
C MET A 1 -26.96 52.55 -52.28
N GLU A 2 -26.05 52.30 -53.22
CA GLU A 2 -24.79 53.04 -53.45
C GLU A 2 -23.64 52.27 -52.75
N VAL A 3 -22.87 51.42 -53.51
CA VAL A 3 -21.51 51.71 -54.05
C VAL A 3 -20.45 51.35 -52.97
N LEU A 4 -19.49 50.41 -53.05
CA LEU A 4 -18.62 49.83 -54.10
C LEU A 4 -18.03 48.45 -53.68
N MET A 5 -17.78 47.58 -54.66
CA MET A 5 -16.59 46.72 -54.77
C MET A 5 -15.72 47.28 -55.94
N PRO A 6 -14.50 46.79 -56.27
CA PRO A 6 -13.42 46.08 -55.53
C PRO A 6 -12.04 46.76 -55.74
N GLY A 7 -11.00 46.34 -55.00
CA GLY A 7 -9.61 46.80 -55.21
C GLY A 7 -8.59 45.68 -55.02
N VAL A 8 -8.11 45.15 -56.13
CA VAL A 8 -7.02 44.17 -56.27
C VAL A 8 -5.70 44.80 -55.82
N ALA A 9 -4.95 44.14 -54.92
CA ALA A 9 -3.57 44.51 -54.59
C ALA A 9 -2.63 43.30 -54.73
N GLU A 10 -2.09 43.20 -55.94
CA GLU A 10 -0.72 42.82 -56.33
C GLU A 10 0.10 41.84 -55.46
N LYS A 11 0.49 40.73 -56.11
CA LYS A 11 1.58 39.84 -55.69
C LYS A 11 2.91 40.61 -55.67
N PRO A 12 3.76 40.46 -54.64
CA PRO A 12 5.08 41.07 -54.65
C PRO A 12 5.98 40.41 -55.72
N ASN A 13 6.39 41.27 -56.65
CA ASN A 13 7.32 41.03 -57.75
C ASN A 13 8.69 40.54 -57.25
N ARG A 14 9.07 39.30 -57.60
CA ARG A 14 10.38 38.69 -57.32
C ARG A 14 11.43 39.10 -58.36
N SER A 15 11.68 40.40 -58.53
CA SER A 15 12.76 40.88 -59.39
C SER A 15 13.47 42.07 -58.76
N ARG A 16 14.42 41.81 -57.85
CA ARG A 16 15.61 42.60 -57.48
C ARG A 16 16.01 42.27 -56.05
N ILE A 17 16.66 41.13 -55.88
CA ILE A 17 17.72 41.03 -54.87
C ILE A 17 18.96 40.74 -55.70
N LYS A 18 19.69 41.81 -56.02
CA LYS A 18 21.03 41.71 -56.58
C LYS A 18 21.84 40.90 -55.58
N SER A 19 22.41 39.81 -56.07
CA SER A 19 23.47 39.08 -55.40
C SER A 19 24.65 40.04 -55.24
N THR A 20 24.75 40.69 -54.09
CA THR A 20 26.05 41.20 -53.65
C THR A 20 26.80 40.00 -53.13
N SER A 21 27.49 39.34 -54.07
CA SER A 21 28.54 38.37 -53.82
C SER A 21 29.48 38.90 -52.74
N ALA A 22 29.76 38.06 -51.76
CA ALA A 22 30.64 38.30 -50.62
C ALA A 22 32.13 38.39 -51.01
N VAL A 23 32.46 39.11 -52.08
CA VAL A 23 33.80 39.09 -52.73
C VAL A 23 34.47 40.47 -52.82
N ASP A 24 33.88 41.55 -52.34
CA ASP A 24 34.43 42.91 -52.53
C ASP A 24 34.89 43.64 -51.25
N ILE A 25 35.35 42.91 -50.22
CA ILE A 25 36.00 43.55 -49.06
C ILE A 25 37.34 42.87 -48.78
N TRP A 26 38.28 43.02 -49.72
CA TRP A 26 39.70 42.80 -49.46
C TRP A 26 40.52 43.88 -50.15
N TYR A 27 40.41 45.11 -49.65
CA TYR A 27 41.48 46.09 -49.72
C TYR A 27 41.24 47.18 -48.66
N ASP A 28 41.44 46.84 -47.39
CA ASP A 28 42.20 47.71 -46.48
C ASP A 28 42.50 47.03 -45.15
N GLY A 29 43.66 47.36 -44.58
CA GLY A 29 44.10 47.17 -43.19
C GLY A 29 43.53 46.03 -42.33
N ARG A 30 44.41 45.14 -41.86
CA ARG A 30 44.12 44.06 -40.87
C ARG A 30 43.14 44.51 -39.77
N PRO A 31 41.94 43.92 -39.66
CA PRO A 31 41.05 44.18 -38.52
C PRO A 31 41.70 43.66 -37.25
N THR A 32 42.08 44.57 -36.35
CA THR A 32 42.60 44.20 -35.03
C THR A 32 41.49 43.54 -34.22
N LEU A 33 41.82 42.48 -33.47
CA LEU A 33 40.92 41.71 -32.58
C LEU A 33 40.04 42.60 -31.68
N GLY A 34 40.50 43.82 -31.36
CA GLY A 34 39.75 44.80 -30.58
C GLY A 34 38.55 45.45 -31.29
N THR A 35 38.49 45.45 -32.62
CA THR A 35 37.37 46.02 -33.39
C THR A 35 36.22 45.03 -33.59
N LEU A 36 36.54 43.74 -33.77
CA LEU A 36 35.56 42.65 -33.84
C LEU A 36 34.86 42.40 -32.50
N PHE A 37 35.59 42.50 -31.38
CA PHE A 37 35.00 42.37 -30.04
C PHE A 37 34.09 43.56 -29.67
N ARG A 38 34.33 44.73 -30.27
CA ARG A 38 33.54 45.95 -30.04
C ARG A 38 32.24 45.96 -30.86
N GLY A 39 32.22 45.30 -32.02
CA GLY A 39 31.00 45.02 -32.79
C GLY A 39 30.07 44.02 -32.10
N LEU A 40 30.63 42.92 -31.57
CA LEU A 40 29.85 41.85 -30.92
C LEU A 40 29.09 42.33 -29.67
N LYS A 41 29.65 43.31 -28.95
CA LYS A 41 29.08 43.83 -27.70
C LYS A 41 27.87 44.76 -27.94
N THR A 42 27.83 45.39 -29.10
CA THR A 42 26.76 46.34 -29.46
C THR A 42 25.53 45.59 -29.96
N ASP A 43 25.71 44.54 -30.77
CA ASP A 43 24.61 43.76 -31.37
C ASP A 43 23.94 42.77 -30.40
N PHE A 44 24.63 42.31 -29.36
CA PHE A 44 24.05 41.43 -28.34
C PHE A 44 22.96 42.14 -27.52
N SER A 45 23.06 43.45 -27.36
CA SER A 45 22.10 44.26 -26.58
C SER A 45 20.79 44.53 -27.33
N THR A 46 20.85 44.62 -28.66
CA THR A 46 19.70 44.83 -29.54
C THR A 46 18.88 43.55 -29.72
N LEU A 47 19.55 42.39 -29.79
CA LEU A 47 18.89 41.08 -29.85
C LEU A 47 18.25 40.68 -28.51
N LEU A 48 18.92 40.92 -27.37
CA LEU A 48 18.35 40.67 -26.05
C LEU A 48 17.11 41.53 -25.74
N ARG A 49 17.04 42.77 -26.22
CA ARG A 49 15.88 43.63 -25.98
C ARG A 49 14.65 43.22 -26.80
N LEU A 50 14.84 42.65 -27.99
CA LEU A 50 13.73 42.14 -28.82
C LEU A 50 13.19 40.80 -28.30
N GLU A 51 14.06 39.93 -27.78
CA GLU A 51 13.68 38.61 -27.28
C GLU A 51 13.01 38.70 -25.89
N VAL A 52 13.44 39.64 -25.03
CA VAL A 52 12.82 39.87 -23.72
C VAL A 52 11.43 40.52 -23.83
N GLN A 53 11.18 41.33 -24.86
CA GLN A 53 9.84 41.90 -25.07
C GLN A 53 8.85 40.89 -25.65
N LEU A 54 9.28 39.99 -26.53
CA LEU A 54 8.42 38.90 -27.03
C LEU A 54 8.13 37.86 -25.94
N ALA A 55 9.15 37.50 -25.14
CA ALA A 55 9.01 36.53 -24.06
C ALA A 55 8.04 36.98 -22.97
N ARG A 56 7.95 38.28 -22.66
CA ARG A 56 7.10 38.81 -21.59
C ARG A 56 5.60 38.86 -21.94
N VAL A 57 5.28 38.86 -23.24
CA VAL A 57 3.89 38.81 -23.74
C VAL A 57 3.41 37.36 -23.85
N GLU A 58 4.25 36.47 -24.36
CA GLU A 58 3.88 35.04 -24.51
C GLU A 58 3.83 34.28 -23.18
N THR A 59 4.67 34.66 -22.20
CA THR A 59 4.65 34.04 -20.86
C THR A 59 3.48 34.52 -20.00
N ARG A 60 2.99 35.76 -20.14
CA ARG A 60 1.84 36.24 -19.38
C ARG A 60 0.53 35.58 -19.81
N GLU A 61 0.35 35.39 -21.11
CA GLU A 61 -0.88 34.80 -21.67
C GLU A 61 -0.97 33.29 -21.37
N LYS A 62 0.16 32.58 -21.39
CA LYS A 62 0.24 31.16 -20.97
C LYS A 62 0.12 30.99 -19.45
N LEU A 63 0.59 31.94 -18.65
CA LEU A 63 0.48 31.89 -17.18
C LEU A 63 -0.97 32.10 -16.72
N ASP A 64 -1.70 33.04 -17.32
CA ASP A 64 -3.10 33.29 -16.94
C ASP A 64 -4.06 32.16 -17.35
N HIS A 65 -3.81 31.50 -18.49
CA HIS A 65 -4.60 30.33 -18.91
C HIS A 65 -4.29 29.06 -18.10
N ALA A 66 -3.08 28.93 -17.54
CA ALA A 66 -2.71 27.83 -16.64
C ALA A 66 -3.17 28.08 -15.19
N MET A 67 -3.15 29.33 -14.71
CA MET A 67 -3.48 29.69 -13.33
C MET A 67 -4.98 29.78 -13.05
N ARG A 68 -5.81 30.20 -14.02
CA ARG A 68 -7.28 30.26 -13.87
C ARG A 68 -7.95 28.92 -13.54
N PRO A 69 -7.61 27.78 -14.19
CA PRO A 69 -8.15 26.48 -13.79
C PRO A 69 -7.53 25.97 -12.47
N LEU A 70 -6.27 26.29 -12.19
CA LEU A 70 -5.60 25.91 -10.95
C LEU A 70 -6.28 26.55 -9.72
N GLY A 71 -6.69 27.82 -9.83
CA GLY A 71 -7.43 28.51 -8.78
C GLY A 71 -8.80 27.87 -8.47
N ARG A 72 -9.51 27.37 -9.49
CA ARG A 72 -10.80 26.67 -9.31
C ARG A 72 -10.61 25.29 -8.70
N VAL A 73 -9.55 24.57 -9.06
CA VAL A 73 -9.22 23.26 -8.47
C VAL A 73 -8.81 23.41 -7.02
N VAL A 74 -7.92 24.36 -6.69
CA VAL A 74 -7.50 24.64 -5.31
C VAL A 74 -8.69 25.10 -4.45
N GLY A 75 -9.53 25.99 -4.98
CA GLY A 75 -10.76 26.42 -4.31
C GLY A 75 -11.74 25.27 -4.07
N GLY A 76 -11.95 24.40 -5.06
CA GLY A 76 -12.80 23.22 -4.95
C GLY A 76 -12.28 22.20 -3.94
N VAL A 77 -10.97 21.92 -3.94
CA VAL A 77 -10.33 21.00 -2.99
C VAL A 77 -10.40 21.55 -1.56
N SER A 78 -10.18 22.84 -1.36
CA SER A 78 -10.32 23.48 -0.04
C SER A 78 -11.75 23.35 0.49
N LEU A 79 -12.76 23.67 -0.34
CA LEU A 79 -14.16 23.60 0.08
C LEU A 79 -14.58 22.15 0.41
N PHE A 80 -14.12 21.20 -0.39
CA PHE A 80 -14.34 19.78 -0.16
C PHE A 80 -13.67 19.30 1.14
N TYR A 81 -12.42 19.71 1.41
CA TYR A 81 -11.71 19.42 2.65
C TYR A 81 -12.44 19.99 3.87
N THR A 82 -12.87 21.25 3.81
CA THR A 82 -13.66 21.87 4.88
C THR A 82 -14.98 21.12 5.11
N GLY A 83 -15.68 20.71 4.05
CA GLY A 83 -16.90 19.91 4.14
C GLY A 83 -16.66 18.57 4.86
N ILE A 84 -15.55 17.90 4.58
CA ILE A 84 -15.16 16.67 5.30
C ILE A 84 -14.94 16.97 6.78
N VAL A 85 -14.15 17.99 7.13
CA VAL A 85 -13.88 18.34 8.54
C VAL A 85 -15.17 18.65 9.31
N VAL A 86 -16.13 19.33 8.68
CA VAL A 86 -17.44 19.60 9.30
C VAL A 86 -18.25 18.31 9.50
N LEU A 87 -18.29 17.42 8.49
CA LEU A 87 -18.94 16.11 8.62
C LEU A 87 -18.30 15.27 9.74
N MET A 88 -16.99 15.36 9.89
CA MET A 88 -16.24 14.70 10.94
C MET A 88 -16.57 15.25 12.33
N MET A 89 -16.61 16.57 12.49
CA MET A 89 -17.05 17.19 13.74
C MET A 89 -18.50 16.81 14.08
N SER A 90 -19.38 16.76 13.07
CA SER A 90 -20.77 16.32 13.24
C SER A 90 -20.86 14.86 13.68
N ALA A 91 -20.06 13.98 13.08
CA ALA A 91 -19.97 12.59 13.52
C ALA A 91 -19.45 12.50 14.97
N ALA A 92 -18.48 13.34 15.35
CA ALA A 92 -17.92 13.35 16.70
C ALA A 92 -18.99 13.70 17.75
N VAL A 93 -19.80 14.71 17.45
CA VAL A 93 -20.93 15.10 18.30
C VAL A 93 -21.98 14.00 18.37
N GLY A 94 -22.28 13.32 17.25
CA GLY A 94 -23.21 12.18 17.24
C GLY A 94 -22.72 10.98 18.07
N TYR A 95 -21.44 10.63 17.95
CA TYR A 95 -20.83 9.57 18.76
C TYR A 95 -20.70 9.95 20.24
N ALA A 96 -20.58 11.25 20.55
CA ALA A 96 -20.53 11.75 21.92
C ALA A 96 -21.82 11.50 22.73
N LEU A 97 -22.90 11.06 22.07
CA LEU A 97 -24.13 10.61 22.73
C LEU A 97 -23.96 9.23 23.39
N PHE A 98 -23.05 8.40 22.88
CA PHE A 98 -22.84 7.03 23.36
C PHE A 98 -21.52 6.87 24.12
N LEU A 99 -20.57 7.78 23.89
CA LEU A 99 -19.20 7.72 24.41
C LEU A 99 -18.72 9.12 24.84
N PRO A 100 -17.67 9.23 25.66
CA PRO A 100 -17.07 10.52 25.97
C PRO A 100 -16.68 11.29 24.69
N PHE A 101 -16.94 12.61 24.66
CA PHE A 101 -16.70 13.45 23.48
C PHE A 101 -15.28 13.35 22.91
N TRP A 102 -14.27 13.27 23.78
CA TRP A 102 -12.88 13.11 23.36
C TRP A 102 -12.65 11.79 22.60
N LEU A 103 -13.34 10.70 22.98
CA LEU A 103 -13.18 9.37 22.38
C LEU A 103 -13.79 9.36 20.98
N ALA A 104 -14.92 10.04 20.83
CA ALA A 104 -15.54 10.28 19.53
C ALA A 104 -14.61 11.04 18.58
N VAL A 105 -13.97 12.12 19.05
CA VAL A 105 -13.01 12.89 18.23
C VAL A 105 -11.77 12.06 17.89
N LEU A 106 -11.23 11.28 18.84
CA LEU A 106 -10.08 10.41 18.62
C LEU A 106 -10.37 9.35 17.57
N LEU A 107 -11.50 8.66 17.68
CA LEU A 107 -11.97 7.67 16.71
C LEU A 107 -12.01 8.25 15.30
N ILE A 108 -12.57 9.44 15.16
CA ILE A 108 -12.73 10.09 13.86
C ILE A 108 -11.38 10.52 13.30
N GLY A 109 -10.49 11.10 14.12
CA GLY A 109 -9.13 11.42 13.69
C GLY A 109 -8.35 10.19 13.24
N LEU A 110 -8.50 9.08 13.95
CA LEU A 110 -7.88 7.81 13.63
C LEU A 110 -8.41 7.21 12.32
N PHE A 111 -9.72 7.31 12.09
CA PHE A 111 -10.35 6.97 10.81
C PHE A 111 -9.76 7.76 9.64
N VAL A 112 -9.58 9.08 9.78
CA VAL A 112 -8.95 9.91 8.73
C VAL A 112 -7.55 9.42 8.42
N LEU A 113 -6.76 9.13 9.45
CA LEU A 113 -5.37 8.72 9.27
C LEU A 113 -5.28 7.41 8.51
N VAL A 114 -6.11 6.43 8.85
CA VAL A 114 -6.16 5.13 8.17
C VAL A 114 -6.63 5.28 6.73
N VAL A 115 -7.75 6.00 6.50
CA VAL A 115 -8.27 6.24 5.14
C VAL A 115 -7.27 7.04 4.30
N GLY A 116 -6.64 8.06 4.88
CA GLY A 116 -5.62 8.88 4.24
C GLY A 116 -4.40 8.05 3.83
N ALA A 117 -3.90 7.19 4.71
CA ALA A 117 -2.79 6.28 4.40
C ALA A 117 -3.16 5.30 3.27
N MET A 118 -4.38 4.76 3.29
CA MET A 118 -4.91 3.88 2.25
C MET A 118 -5.03 4.58 0.89
N LEU A 119 -5.54 5.83 0.87
CA LEU A 119 -5.63 6.64 -0.35
C LEU A 119 -4.25 6.95 -0.93
N ILE A 120 -3.25 7.24 -0.09
CA ILE A 120 -1.86 7.44 -0.54
C ILE A 120 -1.29 6.16 -1.17
N GLN A 121 -1.55 4.99 -0.58
CA GLN A 121 -1.14 3.71 -1.17
C GLN A 121 -1.77 3.46 -2.53
N VAL A 122 -3.09 3.64 -2.66
CA VAL A 122 -3.82 3.45 -3.92
C VAL A 122 -3.34 4.44 -4.98
N GLY A 123 -3.19 5.71 -4.63
CA GLY A 123 -2.70 6.75 -5.54
C GLY A 123 -1.29 6.45 -6.07
N ARG A 124 -0.40 5.94 -5.20
CA ARG A 124 0.95 5.50 -5.62
C ARG A 124 0.91 4.30 -6.56
N LYS A 125 0.00 3.34 -6.34
CA LYS A 125 -0.15 2.16 -7.20
C LYS A 125 -0.66 2.55 -8.60
N LEU A 126 -1.56 3.52 -8.68
CA LEU A 126 -2.09 4.04 -9.95
C LEU A 126 -1.04 4.82 -10.76
N MET A 127 -0.20 5.62 -10.11
CA MET A 127 0.87 6.39 -10.79
C MET A 127 1.99 5.51 -11.36
N GLY A 128 2.17 4.29 -10.84
CA GLY A 128 3.17 3.34 -11.33
C GLY A 128 2.88 2.77 -12.73
N GLN A 129 1.67 2.95 -13.27
CA GLN A 129 1.26 2.37 -14.57
C GLN A 129 1.22 3.39 -15.72
N THR A 130 1.34 4.69 -15.44
CA THR A 130 1.36 5.72 -16.48
C THR A 130 2.78 6.07 -16.85
N SER A 131 3.34 5.41 -17.87
CA SER A 131 4.52 5.91 -18.57
C SER A 131 4.18 7.24 -19.24
N LEU A 132 4.43 8.35 -18.54
CA LEU A 132 4.29 9.73 -19.05
C LEU A 132 5.32 10.09 -20.13
N LEU A 133 6.20 9.16 -20.50
CA LEU A 133 7.13 9.36 -21.61
C LEU A 133 6.37 9.15 -22.93
N PRO A 134 6.15 10.22 -23.72
CA PRO A 134 5.48 10.08 -25.01
C PRO A 134 6.43 9.31 -25.93
N ARG A 135 6.12 8.03 -26.20
CA ARG A 135 6.94 7.17 -27.07
C ARG A 135 7.09 7.71 -28.50
N ARG A 136 6.24 8.66 -28.92
CA ARG A 136 6.33 9.31 -30.24
C ARG A 136 7.44 10.35 -30.35
N THR A 137 7.86 10.99 -29.26
CA THR A 137 8.85 12.07 -29.30
C THR A 137 10.28 11.54 -29.41
N ILE A 138 10.57 10.38 -28.82
CA ILE A 138 11.91 9.79 -28.89
C ILE A 138 12.20 9.28 -30.31
N THR A 139 11.19 8.75 -31.01
CA THR A 139 11.37 8.30 -32.40
C THR A 139 11.59 9.46 -33.38
N SER A 140 10.92 10.61 -33.19
CA SER A 140 11.16 11.78 -34.04
C SER A 140 12.52 12.42 -33.73
N ILE A 141 12.89 12.57 -32.45
CA ILE A 141 14.20 13.13 -32.07
C ILE A 141 15.35 12.24 -32.56
N ARG A 142 15.18 10.91 -32.51
CA ARG A 142 16.21 9.97 -32.98
C ARG A 142 16.29 9.90 -34.51
N ALA A 143 15.17 10.10 -35.21
CA ALA A 143 15.12 10.24 -36.67
C ALA A 143 15.75 11.56 -37.12
N ASP A 144 15.49 12.66 -36.41
CA ASP A 144 16.06 13.98 -36.68
C ASP A 144 17.58 13.99 -36.39
N ALA A 145 18.02 13.36 -35.30
CA ALA A 145 19.44 13.21 -34.98
C ALA A 145 20.20 12.34 -35.99
N ALA A 146 19.53 11.36 -36.62
CA ALA A 146 20.12 10.54 -37.68
C ALA A 146 20.26 11.31 -39.00
N MET A 147 19.41 12.32 -39.23
CA MET A 147 19.48 13.19 -40.42
C MET A 147 20.69 14.11 -40.39
N PHE A 148 21.09 14.61 -39.21
CA PHE A 148 22.28 15.44 -39.03
C PHE A 148 23.62 14.69 -39.06
N ARG A 149 23.60 13.35 -39.02
CA ARG A 149 24.82 12.52 -39.14
C ARG A 149 25.17 12.15 -40.59
N ARG A 150 24.38 12.58 -41.58
CA ARG A 150 24.70 12.33 -42.99
C ARG A 150 25.60 13.46 -43.52
N PRO A 151 26.83 13.18 -43.96
CA PRO A 151 27.63 14.18 -44.65
C PRO A 151 26.93 14.58 -45.96
N PHE A 152 26.77 15.88 -46.18
CA PHE A 152 26.21 16.45 -47.41
C PHE A 152 27.15 16.14 -48.59
N ALA A 153 26.87 15.06 -49.31
CA ALA A 153 27.48 14.81 -50.62
C ALA A 153 26.69 15.60 -51.68
N VAL A 154 27.22 16.75 -52.07
CA VAL A 154 26.73 17.55 -53.18
C VAL A 154 27.38 17.03 -54.47
N GLY A 155 26.55 16.58 -55.41
CA GLY A 155 26.80 16.64 -56.85
C GLY A 155 27.91 15.75 -57.43
N ALA A 156 27.56 14.52 -57.82
CA ALA A 156 28.21 13.84 -58.93
C ALA A 156 27.16 13.16 -59.82
N SER A 157 27.35 13.35 -61.12
CA SER A 157 26.47 13.05 -62.23
C SER A 157 26.12 11.57 -62.41
N SER A 158 24.91 11.35 -62.91
CA SER A 158 24.53 10.32 -63.89
C SER A 158 25.24 8.96 -63.84
N SER A 159 24.52 7.93 -63.43
CA SER A 159 24.38 6.69 -64.20
C SER A 159 23.33 5.81 -63.55
N VAL A 160 22.35 5.40 -64.34
CA VAL A 160 21.44 4.30 -64.03
C VAL A 160 22.24 3.01 -64.23
N PRO A 161 22.44 2.15 -63.22
CA PRO A 161 22.95 0.82 -63.46
C PRO A 161 21.78 -0.14 -63.70
N LEU A 162 21.86 -0.85 -64.82
CA LEU A 162 21.00 -1.98 -65.14
C LEU A 162 21.01 -3.02 -64.01
N ALA A 163 19.85 -3.64 -63.80
CA ALA A 163 19.68 -4.82 -62.96
C ALA A 163 20.64 -5.95 -63.38
N PRO A 164 21.29 -6.65 -62.43
CA PRO A 164 21.80 -7.98 -62.69
C PRO A 164 20.74 -9.04 -62.39
N ALA A 165 20.73 -10.03 -63.27
CA ALA A 165 19.88 -11.20 -63.26
C ALA A 165 20.10 -12.13 -62.05
N SER A 166 19.00 -12.77 -61.63
CA SER A 166 18.89 -14.12 -61.05
C SER A 166 19.94 -14.55 -60.01
N ALA A 167 19.53 -14.54 -58.74
CA ALA A 167 20.08 -15.39 -57.67
C ALA A 167 19.06 -16.49 -57.28
N PRO A 168 19.52 -17.68 -56.81
CA PRO A 168 18.69 -18.87 -56.72
C PRO A 168 17.69 -18.81 -55.56
N ARG A 169 16.51 -19.40 -55.78
CA ARG A 169 15.49 -19.64 -54.73
C ARG A 169 16.12 -20.38 -53.56
N SER A 170 16.22 -19.72 -52.41
CA SER A 170 16.49 -20.37 -51.13
C SER A 170 15.35 -21.35 -50.82
N ARG A 171 15.71 -22.60 -50.53
CA ARG A 171 14.81 -23.61 -49.99
C ARG A 171 14.17 -23.05 -48.71
N ARG A 172 12.84 -22.96 -48.68
CA ARG A 172 12.09 -22.83 -47.43
C ARG A 172 12.45 -24.03 -46.53
N PRO A 173 12.76 -23.85 -45.24
CA PRO A 173 12.79 -24.97 -44.33
C PRO A 173 11.37 -25.57 -44.24
N PRO A 174 11.23 -26.89 -44.01
CA PRO A 174 9.93 -27.50 -43.81
C PRO A 174 9.26 -26.81 -42.63
N SER A 175 8.05 -26.28 -42.88
CA SER A 175 7.20 -25.73 -41.84
C SER A 175 7.00 -26.80 -40.77
N THR A 176 7.44 -26.49 -39.57
CA THR A 176 7.29 -27.24 -38.33
C THR A 176 5.79 -27.44 -38.06
N ARG A 177 5.21 -28.48 -38.66
CA ARG A 177 3.86 -28.97 -38.34
C ARG A 177 3.85 -29.79 -37.06
N GLU A 178 5.03 -30.23 -36.59
CA GLU A 178 5.16 -31.04 -35.37
C GLU A 178 5.14 -30.21 -34.07
N SER A 179 5.49 -28.93 -34.11
CA SER A 179 5.45 -28.08 -32.92
C SER A 179 4.02 -27.62 -32.56
N GLN A 180 3.09 -27.57 -33.52
CA GLN A 180 1.69 -27.24 -33.23
C GLN A 180 0.88 -28.41 -32.65
N THR A 181 1.36 -29.65 -32.79
CA THR A 181 0.72 -30.83 -32.18
C THR A 181 1.13 -31.04 -30.73
N ARG A 182 2.32 -30.59 -30.29
CA ARG A 182 2.72 -30.65 -28.87
C ARG A 182 2.09 -29.55 -28.01
N ASP A 183 1.84 -28.38 -28.59
CA ASP A 183 1.19 -27.28 -27.86
C ASP A 183 -0.33 -27.48 -27.67
N ARG A 184 -0.92 -28.50 -28.30
CA ARG A 184 -2.35 -28.83 -28.18
C ARG A 184 -2.67 -29.89 -27.12
N GLU A 185 -1.69 -30.66 -26.66
CA GLU A 185 -1.88 -31.70 -25.62
C GLU A 185 -1.68 -31.18 -24.19
N GLN A 186 -1.20 -29.94 -24.01
CA GLN A 186 -1.23 -29.26 -22.71
C GLN A 186 -2.51 -28.43 -22.52
N SER A 187 -3.64 -28.92 -23.05
CA SER A 187 -4.93 -28.56 -22.46
C SER A 187 -4.96 -29.15 -21.06
N VAL A 188 -4.44 -28.36 -20.12
CA VAL A 188 -4.54 -28.54 -18.67
C VAL A 188 -5.94 -29.04 -18.40
N THR A 189 -6.07 -30.33 -18.11
CA THR A 189 -7.27 -30.89 -17.54
C THR A 189 -7.54 -30.06 -16.31
N LYS A 190 -8.56 -29.20 -16.40
CA LYS A 190 -9.06 -28.40 -15.29
C LYS A 190 -9.63 -29.41 -14.29
N ARG A 191 -8.73 -30.02 -13.52
CA ARG A 191 -9.07 -31.00 -12.49
C ARG A 191 -9.99 -30.24 -11.56
N GLU A 192 -11.23 -30.68 -11.43
CA GLU A 192 -12.15 -30.10 -10.46
C GLU A 192 -11.55 -30.34 -9.07
N THR A 193 -10.81 -29.35 -8.59
CA THR A 193 -10.13 -29.44 -7.31
C THR A 193 -11.19 -29.36 -6.22
N THR A 194 -11.44 -30.52 -5.62
CA THR A 194 -12.42 -30.67 -4.56
C THR A 194 -11.97 -29.85 -3.35
N MET A 195 -12.89 -29.26 -2.59
CA MET A 195 -12.58 -28.54 -1.34
C MET A 195 -11.71 -29.37 -0.39
N TRP A 196 -11.89 -30.69 -0.38
CA TRP A 196 -11.05 -31.62 0.37
C TRP A 196 -9.57 -31.58 -0.04
N GLN A 197 -9.26 -31.44 -1.33
CA GLN A 197 -7.88 -31.33 -1.82
C GLN A 197 -7.25 -30.02 -1.36
N ILE A 198 -7.99 -28.91 -1.40
CA ILE A 198 -7.52 -27.60 -0.89
C ILE A 198 -7.17 -27.70 0.59
N LEU A 199 -8.05 -28.31 1.39
CA LEU A 199 -7.82 -28.49 2.83
C LEU A 199 -6.61 -29.38 3.09
N LYS A 200 -6.46 -30.48 2.33
CA LYS A 200 -5.30 -31.36 2.46
C LYS A 200 -4.00 -30.63 2.11
N GLU A 201 -3.96 -29.94 0.97
CA GLU A 201 -2.80 -29.14 0.56
C GLU A 201 -2.49 -28.01 1.56
N THR A 202 -3.51 -27.43 2.19
CA THR A 202 -3.32 -26.41 3.25
C THR A 202 -2.61 -27.00 4.46
N VAL A 203 -3.00 -28.20 4.91
CA VAL A 203 -2.36 -28.86 6.06
C VAL A 203 -0.96 -29.35 5.69
N ASP A 204 -0.79 -29.92 4.49
CA ASP A 204 0.51 -30.38 4.00
C ASP A 204 1.49 -29.19 3.91
N GLY A 205 1.07 -28.06 3.31
CA GLY A 205 1.88 -26.83 3.24
C GLY A 205 2.20 -26.25 4.61
N TRP A 206 1.23 -26.23 5.52
CA TRP A 206 1.45 -25.75 6.90
C TRP A 206 2.49 -26.58 7.67
N LEU A 207 2.56 -27.89 7.42
CA LEU A 207 3.59 -28.78 7.97
C LEU A 207 4.95 -28.53 7.31
N GLU A 208 4.98 -28.41 5.98
CA GLU A 208 6.20 -28.13 5.19
C GLU A 208 6.85 -26.80 5.61
N ASP A 209 6.05 -25.77 5.83
CA ASP A 209 6.50 -24.42 6.19
C ASP A 209 6.82 -24.26 7.69
N ASN A 210 6.79 -25.35 8.46
CA ASN A 210 7.06 -25.38 9.90
C ASN A 210 6.23 -24.33 10.68
N ALA A 211 4.96 -24.15 10.31
CA ALA A 211 4.13 -23.09 10.85
C ALA A 211 3.92 -23.19 12.37
N SER A 212 4.01 -24.39 12.97
CA SER A 212 4.11 -24.58 14.43
C SER A 212 5.32 -23.90 15.06
N GLN A 213 6.50 -24.02 14.45
CA GLN A 213 7.69 -23.35 14.95
C GLN A 213 7.58 -21.84 14.80
N LEU A 214 7.02 -21.36 13.68
CA LEU A 214 6.75 -19.94 13.46
C LEU A 214 5.78 -19.39 14.51
N ALA A 215 4.73 -20.14 14.87
CA ALA A 215 3.77 -19.75 15.90
C ALA A 215 4.38 -19.73 17.29
N ALA A 216 5.25 -20.70 17.61
CA ALA A 216 6.00 -20.70 18.86
C ALA A 216 6.89 -19.45 18.97
N ALA A 217 7.64 -19.13 17.91
CA ALA A 217 8.45 -17.92 17.87
C ALA A 217 7.61 -16.65 18.06
N LEU A 218 6.47 -16.54 17.36
CA LEU A 218 5.56 -15.40 17.49
C LEU A 218 5.00 -15.26 18.92
N SER A 219 4.64 -16.37 19.56
CA SER A 219 4.16 -16.37 20.95
C SER A 219 5.21 -15.88 21.94
N TYR A 220 6.47 -16.32 21.77
CA TYR A 220 7.60 -15.89 22.59
C TYR A 220 7.85 -14.38 22.45
N TYR A 221 7.96 -13.87 21.22
CA TYR A 221 8.14 -12.44 21.00
C TYR A 221 6.97 -11.61 21.54
N THR A 222 5.74 -12.13 21.44
CA THR A 222 4.54 -11.46 21.97
C THR A 222 4.59 -11.35 23.50
N ALA A 223 4.92 -12.45 24.20
CA ALA A 223 5.02 -12.44 25.66
C ALA A 223 6.11 -11.51 26.19
N VAL A 224 7.26 -11.43 25.51
CA VAL A 224 8.33 -10.48 25.88
C VAL A 224 7.91 -9.02 25.64
N SER A 225 7.05 -8.78 24.66
CA SER A 225 6.67 -7.43 24.24
C SER A 225 5.42 -6.88 24.94
N ILE A 226 4.67 -7.71 25.64
CA ILE A 226 3.36 -7.35 26.17
C ILE A 226 3.44 -6.31 27.29
N ALA A 227 4.33 -6.50 28.28
CA ALA A 227 4.44 -5.59 29.41
C ALA A 227 4.89 -4.19 28.98
N PRO A 228 5.95 -4.02 28.16
CA PRO A 228 6.31 -2.69 27.65
C PRO A 228 5.19 -2.07 26.80
N LEU A 229 4.44 -2.88 26.05
CA LEU A 229 3.33 -2.40 25.21
C LEU A 229 2.16 -1.90 26.05
N LEU A 230 1.84 -2.56 27.16
CA LEU A 230 0.83 -2.11 28.11
C LEU A 230 1.23 -0.79 28.78
N VAL A 231 2.49 -0.63 29.17
CA VAL A 231 3.01 0.66 29.68
C VAL A 231 2.76 1.78 28.68
N LEU A 232 3.05 1.56 27.40
CA LEU A 232 2.81 2.56 26.35
C LEU A 232 1.32 2.89 26.23
N ILE A 233 0.46 1.87 26.19
CA ILE A 233 -0.99 2.07 26.08
C ILE A 233 -1.48 2.89 27.28
N VAL A 234 -1.08 2.53 28.50
CA VAL A 234 -1.44 3.26 29.73
C VAL A 234 -0.96 4.71 29.68
N VAL A 235 0.27 4.96 29.26
CA VAL A 235 0.81 6.32 29.14
C VAL A 235 0.04 7.13 28.09
N LEU A 236 -0.20 6.57 26.90
CA LEU A 236 -0.96 7.25 25.85
C LEU A 236 -2.40 7.52 26.27
N VAL A 237 -3.04 6.56 26.95
CA VAL A 237 -4.38 6.70 27.53
C VAL A 237 -4.37 7.76 28.62
N GLY A 238 -3.41 7.74 29.54
CA GLY A 238 -3.29 8.75 30.59
C GLY A 238 -3.14 10.17 30.04
N LEU A 239 -2.31 10.33 29.00
CA LEU A 239 -2.05 11.62 28.35
C LEU A 239 -3.25 12.17 27.59
N VAL A 240 -4.05 11.32 26.95
CA VAL A 240 -5.17 11.78 26.12
C VAL A 240 -6.49 11.82 26.91
N LEU A 241 -6.67 10.95 27.92
CA LEU A 241 -7.99 10.59 28.46
C LEU A 241 -8.22 11.08 29.90
N GLY A 242 -7.16 11.41 30.64
CA GLY A 242 -7.25 11.89 32.04
C GLY A 242 -7.89 10.90 33.04
N GLY A 243 -8.30 9.70 32.59
CA GLY A 243 -8.96 8.68 33.40
C GLY A 243 -8.46 7.28 33.02
N GLN A 244 -7.42 6.81 33.71
CA GLN A 244 -6.82 5.48 33.52
C GLN A 244 -7.84 4.35 33.75
N GLN A 245 -8.62 4.44 34.83
CA GLN A 245 -9.43 3.33 35.35
C GLN A 245 -10.59 2.90 34.42
N ALA A 246 -11.19 3.84 33.68
CA ALA A 246 -12.35 3.54 32.81
C ALA A 246 -11.95 2.76 31.54
N VAL A 247 -10.71 2.93 31.07
CA VAL A 247 -10.19 2.22 29.90
C VAL A 247 -9.64 0.85 30.31
N GLU A 248 -8.99 0.77 31.47
CA GLU A 248 -8.45 -0.48 32.02
C GLU A 248 -9.56 -1.51 32.24
N SER A 249 -10.65 -1.12 32.90
CA SER A 249 -11.79 -2.02 33.14
C SER A 249 -12.43 -2.54 31.85
N ARG A 250 -12.60 -1.69 30.83
CA ARG A 250 -13.16 -2.09 29.53
C ARG A 250 -12.19 -2.93 28.71
N LEU A 251 -10.90 -2.62 28.75
CA LEU A 251 -9.86 -3.39 28.08
C LEU A 251 -9.76 -4.79 28.71
N LEU A 252 -9.71 -4.87 30.05
CA LEU A 252 -9.69 -6.15 30.77
C LEU A 252 -10.96 -6.97 30.50
N ALA A 253 -12.14 -6.35 30.44
CA ALA A 253 -13.37 -7.05 30.06
C ALA A 253 -13.30 -7.63 28.64
N GLN A 254 -12.78 -6.87 27.67
CA GLN A 254 -12.57 -7.35 26.31
C GLN A 254 -11.56 -8.51 26.25
N MET A 255 -10.48 -8.40 27.02
CA MET A 255 -9.43 -9.43 27.08
C MET A 255 -9.92 -10.71 27.75
N ARG A 256 -10.72 -10.62 28.82
CA ARG A 256 -11.38 -11.78 29.45
C ARG A 256 -12.30 -12.49 28.47
N GLY A 257 -13.05 -11.73 27.66
CA GLY A 257 -13.87 -12.31 26.59
C GLY A 257 -13.06 -13.08 25.55
N ALA A 258 -11.87 -12.58 25.19
CA ALA A 258 -11.03 -13.14 24.13
C ALA A 258 -10.08 -14.27 24.58
N ILE A 259 -9.47 -14.16 25.76
CA ILE A 259 -8.38 -15.01 26.26
C ILE A 259 -8.83 -15.90 27.43
N GLY A 260 -10.00 -15.63 28.01
CA GLY A 260 -10.46 -16.26 29.25
C GLY A 260 -9.95 -15.52 30.49
N ASN A 261 -10.41 -15.96 31.66
CA ASN A 261 -10.14 -15.26 32.93
C ASN A 261 -8.66 -15.38 33.34
N GLU A 262 -8.08 -16.57 33.21
CA GLU A 262 -6.70 -16.89 33.62
C GLU A 262 -5.66 -16.20 32.74
N GLY A 263 -5.89 -16.16 31.43
CA GLY A 263 -5.02 -15.43 30.51
C GLY A 263 -5.09 -13.91 30.71
N ALA A 264 -6.27 -13.39 31.07
CA ALA A 264 -6.44 -11.98 31.39
C ALA A 264 -5.76 -11.58 32.71
N GLN A 265 -5.63 -12.50 33.69
CA GLN A 265 -4.90 -12.23 34.94
C GLN A 265 -3.43 -11.90 34.71
N PHE A 266 -2.77 -12.56 33.74
CA PHE A 266 -1.40 -12.23 33.37
C PHE A 266 -1.30 -10.79 32.84
N LEU A 267 -2.29 -10.39 32.03
CA LEU A 267 -2.36 -9.04 31.46
C LEU A 267 -2.67 -7.99 32.51
N GLU A 268 -3.53 -8.31 33.47
CA GLU A 268 -3.88 -7.49 34.63
C GLU A 268 -2.65 -7.25 35.52
N ALA A 269 -1.88 -8.30 35.82
CA ALA A 269 -0.63 -8.18 36.58
C ALA A 269 0.44 -7.35 35.83
N ALA A 270 0.56 -7.54 34.51
CA ALA A 270 1.45 -6.74 33.68
C ALA A 270 1.02 -5.26 33.62
N LEU A 271 -0.29 -5.00 33.63
CA LEU A 271 -0.87 -3.66 33.64
C LEU A 271 -0.68 -2.96 34.99
N GLU A 272 -0.89 -3.66 36.11
CA GLU A 272 -0.64 -3.14 37.46
C GLU A 272 0.84 -2.78 37.65
N SER A 273 1.75 -3.66 37.18
CA SER A 273 3.18 -3.36 37.16
C SER A 273 3.52 -2.14 36.29
N ALA A 274 2.75 -1.91 35.22
CA ALA A 274 2.92 -0.78 34.32
C ALA A 274 2.43 0.57 34.88
N GLN A 275 1.60 0.57 35.92
CA GLN A 275 1.05 1.79 36.56
C GLN A 275 2.03 2.54 37.47
N GLN A 276 3.28 2.08 37.58
CA GLN A 276 4.37 2.83 38.23
C GLN A 276 5.33 3.53 37.23
N PRO A 277 4.88 4.25 36.18
CA PRO A 277 5.81 4.81 35.20
C PRO A 277 6.35 6.16 35.70
N THR A 278 7.58 6.16 36.23
CA THR A 278 8.40 7.37 36.13
C THR A 278 9.28 7.24 34.91
N LEU A 279 8.83 7.81 33.78
CA LEU A 279 9.62 7.95 32.53
C LEU A 279 10.97 8.63 32.76
N ALA A 280 11.13 9.38 33.86
CA ALA A 280 12.38 10.01 34.29
C ALA A 280 13.38 9.04 34.95
N SER A 281 12.98 7.81 35.28
CA SER A 281 13.88 6.80 35.87
C SER A 281 14.64 6.02 34.79
N LEU A 282 15.83 5.51 35.14
CA LEU A 282 16.57 4.57 34.28
C LEU A 282 15.72 3.36 33.85
N ALA A 283 14.83 2.88 34.72
CA ALA A 283 13.89 1.81 34.42
C ALA A 283 12.86 2.20 33.34
N GLY A 284 12.40 3.45 33.33
CA GLY A 284 11.50 3.98 32.29
C GLY A 284 12.17 4.05 30.92
N ILE A 285 13.43 4.50 30.86
CA ILE A 285 14.21 4.54 29.62
C ILE A 285 14.47 3.13 29.09
N LEU A 286 14.89 2.20 29.95
CA LEU A 286 15.13 0.81 29.57
C LEU A 286 13.84 0.13 29.10
N SER A 287 12.70 0.40 29.73
CA SER A 287 11.39 -0.12 29.31
C SER A 287 10.97 0.44 27.95
N PHE A 288 11.24 1.71 27.68
CA PHE A 288 10.98 2.33 26.38
C PHE A 288 11.86 1.71 25.27
N ILE A 289 13.13 1.45 25.54
CA ILE A 289 14.03 0.75 24.60
C ILE A 289 13.55 -0.70 24.37
N ALA A 290 13.22 -1.42 25.46
CA ALA A 290 12.70 -2.78 25.39
C ALA A 290 11.38 -2.86 24.60
N LEU A 291 10.50 -1.87 24.74
CA LEU A 291 9.28 -1.72 23.96
C LEU A 291 9.56 -1.54 22.47
N LEU A 292 10.41 -0.58 22.12
CA LEU A 292 10.73 -0.32 20.70
C LEU A 292 11.33 -1.56 20.05
N TRP A 293 12.15 -2.30 20.80
CA TRP A 293 12.76 -3.52 20.32
C TRP A 293 11.76 -4.68 20.23
N GLY A 294 11.00 -4.93 21.30
CA GLY A 294 10.00 -6.00 21.37
C GLY A 294 8.89 -5.85 20.33
N SER A 295 8.28 -4.66 20.25
CA SER A 295 7.24 -4.36 19.26
C SER A 295 7.74 -4.57 17.83
N THR A 296 8.96 -4.10 17.52
CA THR A 296 9.58 -4.33 16.19
C THR A 296 9.75 -5.82 15.91
N ASN A 297 10.18 -6.60 16.90
CA ASN A 297 10.42 -8.03 16.73
C ASN A 297 9.12 -8.83 16.54
N VAL A 298 8.04 -8.50 17.25
CA VAL A 298 6.74 -9.18 17.06
C VAL A 298 6.21 -8.99 15.65
N PHE A 299 6.21 -7.74 15.16
CA PHE A 299 5.73 -7.46 13.80
C PHE A 299 6.65 -8.03 12.73
N ALA A 300 7.97 -7.92 12.91
CA ALA A 300 8.92 -8.53 12.00
C ALA A 300 8.73 -10.06 11.97
N GLN A 301 8.54 -10.71 13.11
CA GLN A 301 8.27 -12.14 13.17
C GLN A 301 6.97 -12.51 12.47
N LEU A 302 5.89 -11.77 12.71
CA LEU A 302 4.61 -12.02 12.04
C LEU A 302 4.74 -11.84 10.53
N GLN A 303 5.35 -10.73 10.07
CA GLN A 303 5.57 -10.47 8.65
C GLN A 303 6.45 -11.55 8.01
N ASN A 304 7.56 -11.93 8.65
CA ASN A 304 8.47 -12.97 8.15
C ASN A 304 7.78 -14.33 8.09
N SER A 305 6.98 -14.68 9.09
CA SER A 305 6.25 -15.95 9.13
C SER A 305 5.20 -16.01 8.01
N LEU A 306 4.49 -14.90 7.78
CA LEU A 306 3.56 -14.79 6.67
C LEU A 306 4.31 -14.85 5.32
N ASN A 307 5.37 -14.08 5.16
CA ASN A 307 6.20 -14.10 3.94
C ASN A 307 6.74 -15.50 3.63
N ALA A 308 7.15 -16.27 4.65
CA ALA A 308 7.54 -17.67 4.52
C ALA A 308 6.40 -18.54 3.97
N ILE A 309 5.22 -18.49 4.61
CA ILE A 309 3.98 -19.16 4.14
C ILE A 309 3.65 -18.77 2.69
N TRP A 310 3.78 -17.50 2.35
CA TRP A 310 3.54 -17.01 1.00
C TRP A 310 4.67 -17.29 0.00
N ASN A 311 5.75 -17.96 0.42
CA ASN A 311 6.92 -18.30 -0.39
C ASN A 311 7.55 -17.06 -1.06
N VAL A 312 7.72 -16.00 -0.27
CA VAL A 312 8.24 -14.72 -0.73
C VAL A 312 9.28 -14.17 0.23
N GLU A 313 10.38 -13.71 -0.33
CA GLU A 313 11.45 -13.05 0.42
C GLU A 313 11.57 -11.55 0.08
N PRO A 314 11.93 -10.73 1.08
CA PRO A 314 12.35 -9.36 0.84
C PRO A 314 13.54 -9.30 -0.13
N LYS A 315 13.40 -8.59 -1.27
CA LYS A 315 14.53 -8.35 -2.21
C LYS A 315 15.77 -7.85 -1.45
N PRO A 316 16.96 -8.44 -1.70
CA PRO A 316 18.21 -7.93 -1.15
C PRO A 316 18.54 -6.53 -1.67
N GLY A 317 19.19 -5.69 -0.84
CA GLY A 317 19.69 -4.37 -1.25
C GLY A 317 18.74 -3.17 -1.06
N ARG A 318 17.69 -3.30 -0.23
CA ARG A 318 16.68 -2.22 -0.03
C ARG A 318 17.19 -0.98 0.71
N GLY A 319 18.34 -1.10 1.36
CA GLY A 319 18.91 -0.09 2.23
C GLY A 319 17.95 0.34 3.34
N ILE A 320 18.24 1.47 3.96
CA ILE A 320 17.48 2.05 5.08
C ILE A 320 16.05 2.44 4.64
N TRP A 321 15.88 2.84 3.37
CA TRP A 321 14.58 3.27 2.82
C TRP A 321 13.54 2.15 2.74
N GLY A 322 13.95 0.92 2.44
CA GLY A 322 13.06 -0.24 2.50
C GLY A 322 12.54 -0.47 3.92
N THR A 323 13.44 -0.50 4.91
CA THR A 323 13.09 -0.71 6.32
C THR A 323 12.17 0.40 6.87
N ILE A 324 12.38 1.66 6.51
CA ILE A 324 11.49 2.76 6.92
C ILE A 324 10.08 2.56 6.34
N ARG A 325 9.98 2.13 5.08
CA ARG A 325 8.68 1.88 4.44
C ARG A 325 7.95 0.72 5.10
N ASP A 326 8.64 -0.39 5.34
CA ASP A 326 8.05 -1.57 5.97
C ASP A 326 7.57 -1.23 7.40
N ARG A 327 8.35 -0.46 8.15
CA ARG A 327 7.95 0.07 9.47
C ARG A 327 6.74 1.00 9.41
N PHE A 328 6.65 1.87 8.40
CA PHE A 328 5.49 2.74 8.23
C PHE A 328 4.22 1.94 7.91
N LEU A 329 4.34 0.87 7.11
CA LEU A 329 3.24 -0.06 6.85
C LEU A 329 2.79 -0.78 8.12
N SER A 330 3.73 -1.34 8.89
CA SER A 330 3.44 -1.97 10.18
C SER A 330 2.79 -0.98 11.16
N PHE A 331 3.30 0.25 11.25
CA PHE A 331 2.71 1.29 12.10
C PHE A 331 1.28 1.65 11.66
N THR A 332 1.04 1.79 10.36
CA THR A 332 -0.30 2.05 9.81
C THR A 332 -1.26 0.90 10.12
N MET A 333 -0.78 -0.34 10.04
CA MET A 333 -1.57 -1.53 10.36
C MET A 333 -1.92 -1.60 11.84
N VAL A 334 -0.96 -1.34 12.74
CA VAL A 334 -1.22 -1.24 14.19
C VAL A 334 -2.28 -0.18 14.47
N LEU A 335 -2.14 0.99 13.85
CA LEU A 335 -3.09 2.09 13.98
C LEU A 335 -4.48 1.70 13.45
N GLY A 336 -4.53 0.98 12.33
CA GLY A 336 -5.74 0.44 11.73
C GLY A 336 -6.43 -0.61 12.59
N ILE A 337 -5.70 -1.55 13.17
CA ILE A 337 -6.25 -2.53 14.10
C ILE A 337 -6.72 -1.85 15.38
N ALA A 338 -5.93 -0.96 15.96
CA ALA A 338 -6.32 -0.19 17.14
C ALA A 338 -7.61 0.61 16.87
N PHE A 339 -7.74 1.22 15.69
CA PHE A 339 -8.96 1.87 15.26
C PHE A 339 -10.14 0.91 15.15
N LEU A 340 -9.96 -0.23 14.47
CA LEU A 340 -10.99 -1.25 14.33
C LEU A 340 -11.45 -1.76 15.70
N LEU A 341 -10.54 -1.94 16.66
CA LEU A 341 -10.88 -2.33 18.03
C LEU A 341 -11.66 -1.25 18.78
N LEU A 342 -11.31 0.03 18.62
CA LEU A 342 -12.08 1.12 19.21
C LEU A 342 -13.48 1.22 18.58
N VAL A 343 -13.60 1.09 17.26
CA VAL A 343 -14.90 1.01 16.57
C VAL A 343 -15.69 -0.20 17.06
N SER A 344 -15.04 -1.35 17.23
CA SER A 344 -15.68 -2.53 17.80
C SER A 344 -16.22 -2.26 19.20
N LEU A 345 -15.48 -1.54 20.05
CA LEU A 345 -15.95 -1.18 21.39
C LEU A 345 -17.20 -0.28 21.34
N VAL A 346 -17.24 0.66 20.39
CA VAL A 346 -18.42 1.51 20.14
C VAL A 346 -19.60 0.66 19.68
N ILE A 347 -19.38 -0.21 18.69
CA ILE A 347 -20.40 -1.12 18.17
C ILE A 347 -20.95 -1.98 19.31
N SER A 348 -20.09 -2.61 20.11
CA SER A 348 -20.51 -3.42 21.26
C SER A 348 -21.32 -2.61 22.27
N SER A 349 -20.91 -1.38 22.58
CA SER A 349 -21.62 -0.51 23.52
C SER A 349 -23.01 -0.14 23.00
N VAL A 350 -23.10 0.26 21.72
CA VAL A 350 -24.37 0.56 21.04
C VAL A 350 -25.24 -0.69 20.97
N LEU A 351 -24.64 -1.85 20.71
CA LEU A 351 -25.35 -3.13 20.65
C LEU A 351 -26.04 -3.44 21.98
N VAL A 352 -25.34 -3.28 23.11
CA VAL A 352 -25.91 -3.51 24.45
C VAL A 352 -27.11 -2.59 24.68
N VAL A 353 -26.99 -1.29 24.40
CA VAL A 353 -28.10 -0.35 24.56
C VAL A 353 -29.29 -0.70 23.65
N LEU A 354 -29.02 -1.12 22.41
CA LEU A 354 -30.06 -1.55 21.48
C LEU A 354 -30.72 -2.85 21.91
N ILE A 355 -29.96 -3.79 22.47
CA ILE A 355 -30.46 -5.06 23.01
C ILE A 355 -31.38 -4.77 24.19
N ASP A 356 -30.94 -3.96 25.16
CA ASP A 356 -31.70 -3.60 26.36
C ASP A 356 -32.99 -2.87 25.97
N ALA A 357 -32.90 -1.91 25.06
CA ALA A 357 -34.05 -1.21 24.52
C ALA A 357 -34.98 -2.18 23.77
N GLY A 358 -34.43 -3.10 22.97
CA GLY A 358 -35.18 -4.05 22.16
C GLY A 358 -35.90 -5.13 22.96
N GLN A 359 -35.34 -5.57 24.09
CA GLN A 359 -35.98 -6.51 25.01
C GLN A 359 -37.28 -5.97 25.60
N ALA A 360 -37.41 -4.64 25.73
CA ALA A 360 -38.67 -4.02 26.17
C ALA A 360 -39.80 -4.15 25.12
N TRP A 361 -39.47 -4.31 23.83
CA TRP A 361 -40.44 -4.37 22.73
C TRP A 361 -40.67 -5.81 22.24
N LEU A 362 -39.66 -6.67 22.37
CA LEU A 362 -39.67 -8.08 21.96
C LEU A 362 -39.22 -8.99 23.11
N PRO A 363 -40.03 -9.14 24.17
CA PRO A 363 -39.71 -10.06 25.26
C PRO A 363 -39.70 -11.51 24.76
N GLY A 364 -38.67 -12.28 25.13
CA GLY A 364 -38.55 -13.72 24.84
C GLY A 364 -37.72 -14.11 23.61
N ILE A 365 -37.03 -13.17 22.95
CA ILE A 365 -36.17 -13.42 21.77
C ILE A 365 -34.68 -13.14 22.07
N ASP A 366 -34.20 -13.53 23.25
CA ASP A 366 -32.82 -13.26 23.68
C ASP A 366 -31.76 -13.92 22.79
N TRP A 367 -32.09 -15.06 22.20
CA TRP A 367 -31.21 -15.78 21.29
C TRP A 367 -30.88 -14.97 20.01
N LEU A 368 -31.82 -14.14 19.53
CA LEU A 368 -31.59 -13.31 18.34
C LEU A 368 -30.52 -12.26 18.63
N TRP A 369 -30.57 -11.63 19.80
CA TRP A 369 -29.59 -10.65 20.25
C TRP A 369 -28.20 -11.27 20.43
N GLN A 370 -28.12 -12.50 20.95
CA GLN A 370 -26.87 -13.25 21.01
C GLN A 370 -26.32 -13.53 19.61
N VAL A 371 -27.15 -13.97 18.66
CA VAL A 371 -26.75 -14.21 17.27
C VAL A 371 -26.23 -12.91 16.64
N VAL A 372 -26.91 -11.78 16.83
CA VAL A 372 -26.45 -10.48 16.33
C VAL A 372 -25.08 -10.12 16.90
N ASN A 373 -24.85 -10.33 18.20
CA ASN A 373 -23.56 -10.07 18.83
C ASN A 373 -22.44 -10.98 18.28
N TYR A 374 -22.72 -12.27 18.07
CA TYR A 374 -21.77 -13.20 17.47
C TYR A 374 -21.45 -12.84 16.01
N VAL A 375 -22.46 -12.43 15.23
CA VAL A 375 -22.27 -11.98 13.84
C VAL A 375 -21.44 -10.69 13.81
N ALA A 376 -21.72 -9.73 14.69
CA ALA A 376 -20.94 -8.49 14.77
C ALA A 376 -19.47 -8.79 15.12
N SER A 377 -19.23 -9.67 16.10
CA SER A 377 -17.88 -10.12 16.48
C SER A 377 -17.18 -10.83 15.32
N PHE A 378 -17.87 -11.73 14.62
CA PHE A 378 -17.36 -12.43 13.45
C PHE A 378 -16.93 -11.46 12.33
N VAL A 379 -17.73 -10.43 12.05
CA VAL A 379 -17.40 -9.41 11.06
C VAL A 379 -16.14 -8.64 11.46
N VAL A 380 -16.04 -8.20 12.72
CA VAL A 380 -14.85 -7.49 13.22
C VAL A 380 -13.60 -8.36 13.12
N ILE A 381 -13.67 -9.62 13.58
CA ILE A 381 -12.54 -10.55 13.52
C ILE A 381 -12.13 -10.82 12.06
N THR A 382 -13.10 -10.99 11.16
CA THR A 382 -12.86 -11.14 9.72
C THR A 382 -12.15 -9.92 9.14
N LEU A 383 -12.56 -8.70 9.53
CA LEU A 383 -11.91 -7.45 9.09
C LEU A 383 -10.45 -7.39 9.55
N VAL A 384 -10.16 -7.80 10.78
CA VAL A 384 -8.80 -7.84 11.33
C VAL A 384 -7.93 -8.83 10.57
N PHE A 385 -8.39 -10.07 10.37
CA PHE A 385 -7.64 -11.06 9.58
C PHE A 385 -7.48 -10.64 8.12
N ALA A 386 -8.51 -10.04 7.51
CA ALA A 386 -8.43 -9.52 6.16
C ALA A 386 -7.37 -8.41 6.05
N ALA A 387 -7.30 -7.51 7.02
CA ALA A 387 -6.27 -6.49 7.08
C ALA A 387 -4.87 -7.12 7.21
N ILE A 388 -4.70 -8.12 8.07
CA ILE A 388 -3.44 -8.86 8.24
C ILE A 388 -3.02 -9.48 6.89
N TYR A 389 -3.85 -10.32 6.28
CA TYR A 389 -3.51 -11.03 5.05
C TYR A 389 -3.34 -10.13 3.83
N LYS A 390 -3.98 -8.96 3.81
CA LYS A 390 -3.89 -8.02 2.69
C LYS A 390 -2.70 -7.08 2.75
N VAL A 391 -2.31 -6.66 3.96
CA VAL A 391 -1.38 -5.54 4.16
C VAL A 391 0.00 -6.01 4.61
N LEU A 392 0.07 -7.06 5.44
CA LEU A 392 1.34 -7.48 6.06
C LEU A 392 2.28 -8.25 5.14
N PRO A 393 1.80 -9.27 4.38
CA PRO A 393 2.65 -10.00 3.46
C PRO A 393 3.14 -9.11 2.32
N ASP A 394 4.36 -9.34 1.85
CA ASP A 394 4.94 -8.66 0.68
C ASP A 394 4.41 -9.24 -0.65
N VAL A 395 3.09 -9.37 -0.75
CA VAL A 395 2.39 -10.06 -1.84
C VAL A 395 1.15 -9.30 -2.29
N GLU A 396 0.93 -9.28 -3.61
CA GLU A 396 -0.29 -8.71 -4.18
C GLU A 396 -1.39 -9.76 -4.34
N ILE A 397 -2.32 -9.81 -3.38
CA ILE A 397 -3.49 -10.72 -3.40
C ILE A 397 -4.78 -9.95 -3.70
N SER A 398 -5.68 -10.49 -4.51
CA SER A 398 -6.99 -9.86 -4.74
C SER A 398 -7.90 -9.95 -3.51
N TRP A 399 -8.67 -8.89 -3.22
CA TRP A 399 -9.57 -8.82 -2.07
C TRP A 399 -10.55 -9.99 -1.97
N ARG A 400 -11.02 -10.52 -3.10
CA ARG A 400 -11.95 -11.64 -3.15
C ARG A 400 -11.40 -12.90 -2.44
N HIS A 401 -10.11 -13.20 -2.60
CA HIS A 401 -9.49 -14.37 -1.96
C HIS A 401 -9.21 -14.09 -0.48
N VAL A 402 -8.80 -12.84 -0.16
CA VAL A 402 -8.55 -12.41 1.22
C VAL A 402 -9.80 -12.52 2.08
N TRP A 403 -10.96 -12.05 1.60
CA TRP A 403 -12.21 -12.11 2.38
C TRP A 403 -12.63 -13.53 2.73
N LEU A 404 -12.51 -14.47 1.78
CA LEU A 404 -12.85 -15.87 2.03
C LEU A 404 -11.90 -16.50 3.05
N GLY A 405 -10.59 -16.30 2.87
CA GLY A 405 -9.58 -16.78 3.80
C GLY A 405 -9.78 -16.23 5.19
N ALA A 406 -9.89 -14.90 5.32
CA ALA A 406 -10.10 -14.22 6.59
C ALA A 406 -11.40 -14.63 7.31
N ALA A 407 -12.48 -14.88 6.56
CA ALA A 407 -13.75 -15.33 7.14
C ALA A 407 -13.64 -16.77 7.69
N ILE A 408 -12.94 -17.65 6.98
CA ILE A 408 -12.66 -19.02 7.47
C ILE A 408 -11.75 -18.97 8.69
N THR A 409 -10.69 -18.15 8.66
CA THR A 409 -9.82 -17.92 9.82
C THR A 409 -10.62 -17.39 11.00
N ALA A 410 -11.51 -16.42 10.79
CA ALA A 410 -12.36 -15.88 11.85
C ALA A 410 -13.29 -16.94 12.45
N ALA A 411 -13.87 -17.80 11.62
CA ALA A 411 -14.71 -18.90 12.09
C ALA A 411 -13.89 -19.89 12.94
N LEU A 412 -12.72 -20.31 12.44
CA LEU A 412 -11.80 -21.17 13.18
C LEU A 412 -11.34 -20.51 14.48
N PHE A 413 -11.07 -19.21 14.47
CA PHE A 413 -10.66 -18.43 15.64
C PHE A 413 -11.76 -18.41 16.69
N MET A 414 -13.03 -18.17 16.32
CA MET A 414 -14.15 -18.19 17.24
C MET A 414 -14.40 -19.59 17.83
N ILE A 415 -14.37 -20.63 16.99
CA ILE A 415 -14.47 -22.03 17.45
C ILE A 415 -13.33 -22.36 18.41
N GLY A 416 -12.13 -21.91 18.07
CA GLY A 416 -10.93 -22.15 18.83
C GLY A 416 -10.89 -21.42 20.16
N GLN A 417 -11.36 -20.17 20.20
CA GLN A 417 -11.57 -19.41 21.43
C GLN A 417 -12.55 -20.13 22.35
N PHE A 418 -13.67 -20.64 21.81
CA PHE A 418 -14.62 -21.43 22.59
C PHE A 418 -13.98 -22.72 23.16
N ALA A 419 -13.26 -23.47 22.32
CA ALA A 419 -12.60 -24.71 22.73
C ALA A 419 -11.50 -24.47 23.78
N LEU A 420 -10.71 -23.40 23.60
CA LEU A 420 -9.65 -23.04 24.52
C LEU A 420 -10.24 -22.57 25.86
N ASN A 421 -11.29 -21.74 25.85
CA ASN A 421 -11.96 -21.34 27.08
C ASN A 421 -12.50 -22.55 27.85
N LEU A 422 -13.14 -23.50 27.17
CA LEU A 422 -13.61 -24.75 27.80
C LEU A 422 -12.48 -25.56 28.43
N TYR A 423 -11.31 -25.62 27.79
CA TYR A 423 -10.14 -26.29 28.33
C TYR A 423 -9.58 -25.55 29.56
N LEU A 424 -9.45 -24.23 29.46
CA LEU A 424 -8.85 -23.38 30.50
C LEU A 424 -9.72 -23.25 31.75
N ASP A 425 -11.04 -23.18 31.59
CA ASP A 425 -11.99 -23.15 32.72
C ASP A 425 -11.84 -24.39 33.63
N ASN A 426 -11.40 -25.52 33.05
CA ASN A 426 -11.16 -26.77 33.79
C ASN A 426 -9.71 -26.91 34.29
N ALA A 427 -8.73 -26.35 33.57
CA ALA A 427 -7.30 -26.51 33.86
C ALA A 427 -6.70 -25.38 34.73
N GLY A 428 -7.34 -24.21 34.77
CA GLY A 428 -6.81 -22.95 35.30
C GLY A 428 -6.46 -22.93 36.78
N THR A 429 -7.08 -23.79 37.58
CA THR A 429 -6.88 -23.83 39.05
C THR A 429 -5.59 -24.54 39.48
N THR A 430 -4.96 -25.32 38.60
CA THR A 430 -3.85 -26.21 38.98
C THR A 430 -2.50 -25.48 39.11
N TYR A 431 -2.33 -24.33 38.44
CA TYR A 431 -1.01 -23.69 38.26
C TYR A 431 -0.87 -22.28 38.85
N GLY A 432 -1.94 -21.72 39.44
CA GLY A 432 -1.91 -20.39 40.09
C GLY A 432 -1.38 -19.26 39.19
N ALA A 433 -0.71 -18.26 39.78
CA ALA A 433 -0.20 -17.10 39.05
C ALA A 433 0.85 -17.47 37.97
N VAL A 434 1.65 -18.51 38.17
CA VAL A 434 2.62 -19.01 37.16
C VAL A 434 1.89 -19.63 35.97
N GLY A 435 0.72 -20.24 36.20
CA GLY A 435 -0.16 -20.75 35.17
C GLY A 435 -0.67 -19.67 34.21
N SER A 436 -0.92 -18.46 34.69
CA SER A 436 -1.48 -17.37 33.85
C SER A 436 -0.61 -17.02 32.65
N LEU A 437 0.72 -16.99 32.81
CA LEU A 437 1.66 -16.75 31.71
C LEU A 437 1.67 -17.91 30.70
N VAL A 438 1.67 -19.15 31.19
CA VAL A 438 1.65 -20.34 30.33
C VAL A 438 0.36 -20.40 29.53
N ILE A 439 -0.77 -20.09 30.16
CA ILE A 439 -2.09 -20.02 29.53
C ILE A 439 -2.13 -18.91 28.48
N PHE A 440 -1.59 -17.73 28.79
CA PHE A 440 -1.46 -16.65 27.82
C PHE A 440 -0.60 -17.06 26.62
N LEU A 441 0.56 -17.69 26.86
CA LEU A 441 1.43 -18.21 25.79
C LEU A 441 0.72 -19.25 24.93
N LEU A 442 -0.03 -20.17 25.55
CA LEU A 442 -0.84 -21.17 24.86
C LEU A 442 -1.91 -20.51 24.00
N TRP A 443 -2.59 -19.48 24.51
CA TRP A 443 -3.58 -18.72 23.75
C TRP A 443 -2.96 -18.01 22.55
N VAL A 444 -1.82 -17.32 22.73
CA VAL A 444 -1.14 -16.64 21.62
C VAL A 444 -0.63 -17.67 20.60
N TYR A 445 -0.04 -18.77 21.06
CA TYR A 445 0.43 -19.86 20.21
C TYR A 445 -0.73 -20.41 19.36
N TYR A 446 -1.84 -20.76 20.00
CA TYR A 446 -3.02 -21.29 19.33
C TYR A 446 -3.63 -20.29 18.34
N SER A 447 -3.71 -19.01 18.73
CA SER A 447 -4.17 -17.93 17.85
C SER A 447 -3.27 -17.79 16.61
N ALA A 448 -1.96 -17.87 16.79
CA ALA A 448 -0.99 -17.84 15.70
C ALA A 448 -1.10 -19.08 14.80
N GLN A 449 -1.37 -20.26 15.34
CA GLN A 449 -1.63 -21.48 14.56
C GLN A 449 -2.82 -21.30 13.61
N ILE A 450 -3.95 -20.78 14.12
CA ILE A 450 -5.13 -20.49 13.30
C ILE A 450 -4.82 -19.44 12.24
N LEU A 451 -4.13 -18.37 12.62
CA LEU A 451 -3.75 -17.30 11.71
C LEU A 451 -2.90 -17.85 10.55
N PHE A 452 -1.91 -18.68 10.83
CA PHE A 452 -1.03 -19.27 9.82
C PHE A 452 -1.74 -20.33 8.98
N LEU A 453 -2.60 -21.16 9.57
CA LEU A 453 -3.42 -22.10 8.82
C LEU A 453 -4.36 -21.39 7.84
N GLY A 454 -4.97 -20.28 8.27
CA GLY A 454 -5.81 -19.46 7.40
C GLY A 454 -5.03 -18.71 6.32
N ALA A 455 -3.78 -18.33 6.59
CA ALA A 455 -2.87 -17.75 5.62
C ALA A 455 -2.57 -18.77 4.51
N GLU A 456 -2.19 -20.00 4.88
CA GLU A 456 -2.00 -21.13 3.96
C GLU A 456 -3.25 -21.42 3.14
N PHE A 457 -4.41 -21.49 3.79
CA PHE A 457 -5.66 -21.71 3.09
C PHE A 457 -5.90 -20.63 2.02
N THR A 458 -5.64 -19.36 2.36
CA THR A 458 -5.76 -18.24 1.42
C THR A 458 -4.79 -18.36 0.24
N GLN A 459 -3.56 -18.81 0.52
CA GLN A 459 -2.46 -19.03 -0.41
C GLN A 459 -2.82 -20.13 -1.42
N VAL A 460 -3.22 -21.32 -0.92
CA VAL A 460 -3.66 -22.47 -1.71
C VAL A 460 -4.93 -22.15 -2.50
N TYR A 461 -5.93 -21.52 -1.88
CA TYR A 461 -7.17 -21.14 -2.58
C TYR A 461 -6.90 -20.15 -3.73
N ALA A 462 -6.04 -19.16 -3.51
CA ALA A 462 -5.65 -18.21 -4.56
C ALA A 462 -4.85 -18.88 -5.69
N ARG A 463 -4.06 -19.93 -5.40
CA ARG A 463 -3.33 -20.72 -6.40
C ARG A 463 -4.27 -21.51 -7.32
N HIS A 464 -5.34 -22.09 -6.77
CA HIS A 464 -6.30 -22.89 -7.54
C HIS A 464 -7.34 -22.06 -8.30
N TYR A 465 -7.81 -20.94 -7.73
CA TYR A 465 -8.93 -20.15 -8.27
C TYR A 465 -8.57 -18.75 -8.74
N GLY A 466 -7.31 -18.33 -8.62
CA GLY A 466 -6.82 -17.00 -9.00
C GLY A 466 -5.76 -17.02 -10.10
N VAL A 467 -5.38 -15.82 -10.55
CA VAL A 467 -4.13 -15.60 -11.29
C VAL A 467 -3.00 -15.64 -10.27
N GLY A 468 -2.17 -16.69 -10.29
CA GLY A 468 -1.22 -17.06 -9.23
C GLY A 468 -0.47 -15.91 -8.54
N ILE A 469 -0.09 -16.15 -7.28
CA ILE A 469 0.39 -15.19 -6.27
C ILE A 469 1.53 -14.27 -6.77
N GLN A 470 1.28 -13.00 -7.06
CA GLN A 470 2.35 -12.11 -7.55
C GLN A 470 3.12 -11.50 -6.36
N PRO A 471 4.46 -11.66 -6.30
CA PRO A 471 5.26 -10.98 -5.28
C PRO A 471 5.12 -9.46 -5.46
N ALA A 472 5.10 -8.73 -4.34
CA ALA A 472 5.03 -7.27 -4.41
C ALA A 472 6.27 -6.68 -5.12
N PRO A 473 6.24 -5.42 -5.58
CA PRO A 473 7.39 -4.78 -6.22
C PRO A 473 8.67 -4.82 -5.36
N ASN A 474 8.49 -4.96 -4.05
CA ASN A 474 9.49 -5.21 -3.03
C ASN A 474 9.49 -6.70 -2.59
N ALA A 475 9.43 -7.67 -3.49
CA ALA A 475 9.61 -9.07 -3.09
C ALA A 475 10.07 -9.94 -4.26
N VAL A 476 10.68 -11.09 -3.96
CA VAL A 476 10.98 -12.15 -4.94
C VAL A 476 10.33 -13.43 -4.45
N ARG A 477 9.75 -14.23 -5.36
CA ARG A 477 9.32 -15.58 -5.00
C ARG A 477 10.55 -16.43 -4.71
N THR A 478 10.50 -17.20 -3.63
CA THR A 478 11.41 -18.31 -3.40
C THR A 478 10.89 -19.50 -4.19
N GLU A 479 11.70 -20.07 -5.08
CA GLU A 479 11.38 -21.40 -5.60
C GLU A 479 11.64 -22.40 -4.48
N PRO A 480 10.76 -23.41 -4.26
CA PRO A 480 11.06 -24.47 -3.32
C PRO A 480 12.37 -25.11 -3.77
N THR A 481 13.38 -25.08 -2.90
CA THR A 481 14.65 -25.77 -3.15
C THR A 481 14.31 -27.22 -3.45
N PRO A 482 14.63 -27.77 -4.63
CA PRO A 482 14.34 -29.17 -4.91
C PRO A 482 15.02 -29.99 -3.83
N ALA A 483 14.22 -30.81 -3.13
CA ALA A 483 14.71 -31.74 -2.13
C ALA A 483 15.89 -32.50 -2.74
N GLN A 484 17.09 -32.25 -2.22
CA GLN A 484 18.25 -33.06 -2.59
C GLN A 484 17.98 -34.43 -1.96
N GLY A 485 17.53 -35.35 -2.80
CA GLY A 485 17.27 -36.75 -2.44
C GLY A 485 18.53 -37.55 -2.18
#